data_AF-A0A969N0D4-F1
#
_entry.id   AF-A0A969N0D4-F1
#
_cell.length_a   1.000
_cell.length_b   1.000
_cell.length_c   1.000
_cell.angle_alpha   90.00
_cell.angle_beta   90.00
_cell.angle_gamma   90.00
#
_symmetry.space_group_name_H-M   'P 1'
#
loop_
_entity.id
_entity.type
_entity.pdbx_description
1 polymer ?
#
loop_
_entity_poly.entity_id
_entity_poly.type
_entity_poly.pdbx_seq_one_letter_code
_entity_poly.pdbx_strand_id
1 'polypeptide(L)'
;ESLNCLNQSHSQLITTAQLLTQTEGTTQCLLGIAVPTADQLIPLEQFIPTQMPPFIYPPGKIYSYSNIGIALVGYLVETLSNNPFSQYMEQNIFNPWDGFFPR
;
A
#
# COMPACT_ATOMS: atom_id res chain seq x y z
N GLU A 1 -12.25 -17.86 9.00
CA GLU A 1 -13.34 -17.35 8.16
C GLU A 1 -12.76 -16.26 7.26
N SER A 2 -12.43 -16.62 6.02
CA SER A 2 -11.87 -15.70 5.02
C SER A 2 -12.95 -14.70 4.61
N LEU A 3 -12.89 -13.49 5.16
CA LEU A 3 -13.72 -12.34 4.78
C LEU A 3 -13.72 -12.25 3.25
N ASN A 4 -14.90 -12.47 2.68
CA ASN A 4 -15.14 -12.56 1.26
C ASN A 4 -14.94 -11.14 0.66
N CYS A 5 -13.74 -10.85 0.13
CA CYS A 5 -13.33 -9.57 -0.45
C CYS A 5 -14.06 -9.26 -1.80
N LEU A 6 -15.25 -9.83 -2.03
CA LEU A 6 -15.97 -9.79 -3.29
C LEU A 6 -17.26 -8.97 -3.12
N ASN A 7 -17.36 -7.89 -3.90
CA ASN A 7 -18.60 -7.20 -4.30
C ASN A 7 -19.19 -6.03 -3.49
N GLN A 8 -18.41 -5.18 -2.83
CA GLN A 8 -18.91 -3.84 -2.44
C GLN A 8 -17.83 -2.77 -2.55
N SER A 9 -17.79 -2.01 -3.65
CA SER A 9 -16.85 -0.90 -3.83
C SER A 9 -17.60 0.42 -3.94
N HIS A 10 -17.32 1.36 -3.03
CA HIS A 10 -17.78 2.74 -3.12
C HIS A 10 -16.97 3.53 -4.17
N SER A 11 -17.65 4.34 -4.99
CA SER A 11 -17.04 5.12 -6.08
C SER A 11 -16.55 6.51 -5.66
N GLN A 12 -16.41 6.77 -4.35
CA GLN A 12 -16.01 8.09 -3.85
C GLN A 12 -14.51 8.30 -4.03
N LEU A 13 -14.13 9.52 -4.39
CA LEU A 13 -12.71 9.89 -4.48
C LEU A 13 -12.05 9.77 -3.10
N ILE A 14 -10.91 9.10 -3.08
CA ILE A 14 -10.03 8.99 -1.91
C ILE A 14 -8.87 9.97 -2.06
N THR A 15 -8.36 10.45 -0.92
CA THR A 15 -7.21 11.34 -0.86
C THR A 15 -6.00 10.61 -0.27
N THR A 16 -4.78 11.08 -0.60
CA THR A 16 -3.56 10.57 0.01
C THR A 16 -3.57 10.73 1.54
N ALA A 17 -4.17 11.82 2.05
CA ALA A 17 -4.34 12.02 3.48
C ALA A 17 -5.16 10.90 4.12
N GLN A 18 -6.27 10.49 3.49
CA GLN A 18 -7.10 9.39 4.00
C GLN A 18 -6.39 8.04 4.00
N LEU A 19 -5.53 7.78 3.00
CA LEU A 19 -4.67 6.58 2.98
C LEU A 19 -3.67 6.60 4.16
N LEU A 20 -2.98 7.73 4.35
CA LEU A 20 -2.00 7.90 5.43
C LEU A 20 -2.62 7.86 6.83
N THR A 21 -3.88 8.29 6.97
CA THR A 21 -4.62 8.22 8.24
C THR A 21 -5.47 6.96 8.38
N GLN A 22 -5.40 6.03 7.42
CA GLN A 22 -6.12 4.75 7.43
C GLN A 22 -7.63 4.91 7.57
N THR A 23 -8.18 5.80 6.77
CA THR A 23 -9.61 6.17 6.71
C THR A 23 -10.17 6.11 5.30
N GLU A 24 -9.46 5.51 4.36
CA GLU A 24 -9.86 5.37 2.96
C GLU A 24 -11.07 4.46 2.76
N GLY A 25 -11.32 3.55 3.71
CA GLY A 25 -12.49 2.66 3.72
C GLY A 25 -12.29 1.31 3.03
N THR A 26 -11.06 0.90 2.74
CA THR A 26 -10.74 -0.47 2.33
C THR A 26 -10.85 -1.44 3.50
N THR A 27 -11.14 -2.70 3.20
CA THR A 27 -11.02 -3.80 4.18
C THR A 27 -9.64 -4.44 4.11
N GLN A 28 -9.16 -4.98 5.22
CA GLN A 28 -7.95 -5.78 5.24
C GLN A 28 -8.21 -7.15 4.60
N CYS A 29 -7.72 -7.34 3.38
CA CYS A 29 -7.61 -8.66 2.76
C CYS A 29 -6.18 -9.16 3.05
N LEU A 30 -6.05 -10.29 3.77
CA LEU A 30 -4.72 -10.86 4.14
C LEU A 30 -4.03 -11.59 2.97
N LEU A 31 -4.60 -11.56 1.76
CA LEU A 31 -4.04 -12.21 0.59
C LEU A 31 -2.92 -11.35 -0.03
N GLY A 32 -1.79 -11.98 -0.36
CA GLY A 32 -0.67 -11.31 -1.05
C GLY A 32 0.21 -10.42 -0.17
N ILE A 33 0.08 -10.45 1.17
CA ILE A 33 0.83 -9.57 2.07
C ILE A 33 2.29 -9.98 2.30
N ALA A 34 2.68 -11.18 1.89
CA ALA A 34 4.03 -11.71 2.06
C ALA A 34 4.33 -12.79 1.02
N VAL A 35 5.61 -12.94 0.72
CA VAL A 35 6.16 -14.03 -0.08
C VAL A 35 7.24 -14.77 0.72
N PRO A 36 7.42 -16.09 0.51
CA PRO A 36 8.41 -16.87 1.25
C PRO A 36 9.87 -16.41 1.08
N THR A 37 10.21 -15.86 -0.10
CA THR A 37 11.60 -15.51 -0.46
C THR A 37 11.66 -14.20 -1.23
N ALA A 38 12.81 -13.52 -1.18
CA ALA A 38 13.00 -12.21 -1.79
C ALA A 38 12.86 -12.22 -3.33
N ASP A 39 13.24 -13.31 -3.99
CA ASP A 39 13.11 -13.51 -5.44
C ASP A 39 11.66 -13.64 -5.91
N GLN A 40 10.72 -13.88 -4.99
CA GLN A 40 9.29 -13.93 -5.29
C GLN A 40 8.59 -12.57 -5.09
N LEU A 41 9.32 -11.54 -4.65
CA LEU A 41 8.76 -10.19 -4.52
C LEU A 41 8.48 -9.62 -5.91
N ILE A 42 7.26 -9.13 -6.08
CA ILE A 42 6.85 -8.42 -7.29
C ILE A 42 6.84 -6.91 -7.04
N PRO A 43 7.16 -6.08 -8.06
CA PRO A 43 7.06 -4.63 -7.96
C PRO A 43 5.64 -4.13 -7.61
N LEU A 44 5.53 -2.94 -7.00
CA LEU A 44 4.24 -2.36 -6.64
C LEU A 44 3.37 -2.07 -7.87
N GLU A 45 3.97 -1.66 -8.98
CA GLU A 45 3.29 -1.54 -10.29
C GLU A 45 2.56 -2.81 -10.75
N GLN A 46 3.02 -4.00 -10.35
CA GLN A 46 2.36 -5.27 -10.68
C GLN A 46 1.39 -5.71 -9.59
N PHE A 47 1.73 -5.45 -8.33
CA PHE A 47 0.95 -5.83 -7.16
C PHE A 47 -0.36 -5.05 -7.04
N ILE A 48 -0.29 -3.71 -7.11
CA ILE A 48 -1.46 -2.84 -6.84
C ILE A 48 -2.63 -3.08 -7.81
N PRO A 49 -2.42 -3.16 -9.14
CA PRO A 49 -3.53 -3.37 -10.07
C PRO A 49 -4.21 -4.74 -9.93
N THR A 50 -3.51 -5.74 -9.37
CA THR A 50 -4.00 -7.13 -9.31
C THR A 50 -4.59 -7.51 -7.96
N GLN A 51 -4.21 -6.81 -6.89
CA GLN A 51 -4.56 -7.19 -5.51
C GLN A 51 -5.39 -6.15 -4.77
N MET A 52 -5.96 -5.14 -5.46
CA MET A 52 -6.71 -4.08 -4.80
C MET A 52 -8.04 -4.61 -4.22
N PRO A 53 -8.25 -4.56 -2.89
CA PRO A 53 -9.50 -4.96 -2.29
C PRO A 53 -10.61 -3.92 -2.54
N PRO A 54 -11.87 -4.31 -2.34
CA PRO A 54 -12.98 -3.37 -2.40
C PRO A 54 -12.92 -2.30 -1.30
N PHE A 55 -13.46 -1.12 -1.61
CA PHE A 55 -13.72 -0.04 -0.66
C PHE A 55 -15.12 -0.22 -0.06
N ILE A 56 -15.18 -0.80 1.15
CA ILE A 56 -16.44 -1.21 1.80
C ILE A 56 -17.03 -0.08 2.66
N TYR A 57 -16.20 0.84 3.14
CA TYR A 57 -16.67 1.97 3.95
C TYR A 57 -16.55 3.28 3.17
N PRO A 58 -17.43 4.27 3.45
CA PRO A 58 -17.26 5.60 2.90
C PRO A 58 -15.94 6.23 3.39
N PRO A 59 -15.13 6.83 2.49
CA PRO A 59 -13.88 7.46 2.88
C PRO A 59 -14.06 8.56 3.94
N GLY A 60 -13.14 8.60 4.90
CA GLY A 60 -13.10 9.57 6.01
C GLY A 60 -14.09 9.32 7.13
N LYS A 61 -14.87 8.23 7.11
CA LYS A 61 -15.89 7.95 8.14
C LYS A 61 -15.42 6.99 9.21
N ILE A 62 -14.59 6.02 8.86
CA ILE A 62 -14.17 4.94 9.75
C ILE A 62 -12.66 4.82 9.66
N TYR A 63 -12.01 4.76 10.82
CA TYR A 63 -10.63 4.32 10.92
C TYR A 63 -10.57 2.80 10.83
N SER A 64 -9.81 2.28 9.88
CA SER A 64 -9.56 0.85 9.72
C SER A 64 -8.15 0.66 9.21
N TYR A 65 -7.34 -0.09 9.96
CA TYR A 65 -5.95 -0.32 9.59
C TYR A 65 -5.85 -1.01 8.23
N SER A 66 -4.97 -0.54 7.35
CA SER A 66 -4.93 -0.92 5.95
C SER A 66 -3.51 -0.95 5.38
N ASN A 67 -2.95 -2.15 5.27
CA ASN A 67 -1.66 -2.36 4.61
C ASN A 67 -1.70 -1.99 3.14
N ILE A 68 -2.81 -2.26 2.45
CA ILE A 68 -2.93 -1.92 1.03
C ILE A 68 -3.00 -0.41 0.82
N GLY A 69 -3.60 0.34 1.76
CA GLY A 69 -3.62 1.79 1.71
C GLY A 69 -2.21 2.38 1.75
N ILE A 70 -1.36 1.85 2.63
CA ILE A 70 0.06 2.22 2.71
C ILE A 70 0.84 1.76 1.46
N ALA A 71 0.58 0.54 0.96
CA ALA A 71 1.20 0.06 -0.28
C ALA A 71 0.84 0.95 -1.49
N LEU A 72 -0.41 1.44 -1.57
CA LEU A 72 -0.84 2.38 -2.60
C LEU A 72 -0.12 3.72 -2.48
N VAL A 73 0.13 4.22 -1.26
CA VAL A 73 0.98 5.41 -1.06
C VAL A 73 2.40 5.16 -1.57
N GLY A 74 2.99 4.00 -1.29
CA GLY A 74 4.30 3.61 -1.84
C GLY A 74 4.30 3.58 -3.37
N TYR A 75 3.23 3.07 -3.98
CA TYR A 75 3.07 3.04 -5.42
C TYR A 75 2.90 4.44 -6.04
N LEU A 76 2.25 5.37 -5.33
CA LEU A 76 2.20 6.78 -5.75
C LEU A 76 3.59 7.41 -5.74
N VAL A 77 4.43 7.12 -4.74
CA VAL A 77 5.83 7.58 -4.72
C VAL A 77 6.61 7.01 -5.90
N GLU A 78 6.46 5.71 -6.18
CA GLU A 78 7.08 5.05 -7.34
C GLU A 78 6.66 5.70 -8.66
N THR A 79 5.36 5.91 -8.84
CA THR A 79 4.79 6.53 -10.05
C THR A 79 5.24 7.98 -10.23
N LEU A 80 5.23 8.78 -9.16
CA LEU A 80 5.59 10.20 -9.23
C LEU A 80 7.10 10.42 -9.39
N SER A 81 7.92 9.50 -8.88
CA SER A 81 9.39 9.58 -9.00
C SER A 81 9.95 8.86 -10.24
N ASN A 82 9.15 8.02 -10.90
CA ASN A 82 9.59 7.08 -11.94
C ASN A 82 10.73 6.14 -11.49
N ASN A 83 10.84 5.86 -10.19
CA ASN A 83 11.81 4.95 -9.60
C ASN A 83 11.08 3.89 -8.76
N PRO A 84 11.48 2.61 -8.81
CA PRO A 84 10.96 1.59 -7.90
C PRO A 84 10.98 2.08 -6.44
N PHE A 85 9.90 1.86 -5.70
CA PHE A 85 9.73 2.42 -4.35
C PHE A 85 10.91 2.08 -3.42
N SER A 86 11.42 0.85 -3.48
CA SER A 86 12.58 0.42 -2.68
C SER A 86 13.85 1.23 -3.00
N GLN A 87 14.09 1.52 -4.27
CA GLN A 87 15.22 2.36 -4.70
C GLN A 87 15.01 3.82 -4.27
N TYR A 88 13.78 4.33 -4.36
CA TYR A 88 13.46 5.67 -3.87
C TYR A 88 13.76 5.81 -2.37
N MET A 89 13.32 4.84 -1.56
CA MET A 89 13.57 4.83 -0.12
C MET A 89 15.07 4.76 0.20
N GLU A 90 15.79 3.88 -0.50
CA GLU A 90 17.24 3.74 -0.34
C GLU A 90 17.97 5.06 -0.66
N GLN A 91 17.62 5.73 -1.75
CA GLN A 91 18.29 6.96 -2.18
C GLN A 91 17.92 8.19 -1.35
N ASN A 92 16.66 8.31 -0.92
CA ASN A 92 16.12 9.56 -0.37
C ASN A 92 15.93 9.51 1.15
N ILE A 93 15.86 8.32 1.74
CA ILE A 93 15.64 8.15 3.18
C ILE A 93 16.82 7.44 3.83
N PHE A 94 17.21 6.25 3.35
CA PHE A 94 18.20 5.42 4.06
C PHE A 94 19.65 5.84 3.82
N ASN A 95 20.08 6.13 2.59
CA ASN A 95 21.45 6.61 2.34
C ASN A 95 21.76 7.98 2.95
N PRO A 96 20.84 8.97 2.92
CA PRO A 96 21.07 10.25 3.61
C PRO A 96 20.99 10.14 5.14
N TRP A 97 20.43 9.04 5.66
CA TRP A 97 20.33 8.80 7.08
C TRP A 97 21.58 8.11 7.59
N ASP A 98 22.45 8.83 8.31
CA ASP A 98 23.66 8.31 8.98
C ASP A 98 23.34 7.36 10.18
N GLY A 99 22.15 6.75 10.20
CA GLY A 99 21.72 5.83 11.24
C GLY A 99 22.56 4.56 11.26
N PHE A 100 23.12 4.25 12.44
CA PHE A 100 24.03 3.16 12.71
C PHE A 100 23.35 1.78 12.56
N PHE A 101 23.23 1.28 11.33
CA PHE A 101 23.06 -0.15 11.05
C PHE A 101 24.24 -0.60 10.19
N PRO A 102 25.03 -1.61 10.61
CA PRO A 102 26.06 -2.17 9.76
C PRO A 102 25.39 -2.75 8.52
N ARG A 103 25.82 -2.28 7.34
CA ARG A 103 25.41 -2.82 6.04
C ARG A 103 25.89 -4.26 5.89
#